data_AF-A0A1C4ACJ9-F1
#
_entry.id   AF-A0A1C4ACJ9-F1
#
_cell.length_a   1.000
_cell.length_b   1.000
_cell.length_c   1.000
_cell.angle_alpha   90.00
_cell.angle_beta   90.00
_cell.angle_gamma   90.00
#
_symmetry.space_group_name_H-M   'P 1'
#
loop_
_entity.id
_entity.type
_entity.pdbx_description
1 polymer ?
#
loop_
_entity_poly.entity_id
_entity_poly.type
_entity_poly.pdbx_seq_one_letter_code
_entity_poly.pdbx_strand_id
1 'polypeptide(L)'
;MFSGIPMEPFSETALEMKESLQNELAFFGGYTNGYIGYLPTKEEYVYGGYEVELSPVVYGPATNLLMPPEENTASLIVQRVMKSYNV
;
A
#
# COMPACT_ATOMS: atom_id res chain seq x y z
N MET A 1 -1.93 1.50 -17.26
CA MET A 1 -2.85 0.98 -16.22
C MET A 1 -2.91 2.00 -15.10
N PHE A 2 -4.10 2.36 -14.62
CA PHE A 2 -4.27 3.25 -13.47
C PHE A 2 -5.03 2.50 -12.37
N SER A 3 -4.44 2.43 -11.18
CA SER A 3 -5.07 1.84 -10.01
C SER A 3 -4.79 2.70 -8.78
N GLY A 4 -5.72 2.69 -7.84
CA GLY A 4 -5.58 3.42 -6.60
C GLY A 4 -6.22 2.71 -5.42
N ILE A 5 -5.70 2.99 -4.23
CA ILE A 5 -6.17 2.45 -2.95
C ILE A 5 -6.40 3.57 -1.93
N PRO A 6 -7.25 3.38 -0.92
CA PRO A 6 -7.50 4.38 0.11
C PRO A 6 -6.41 4.39 1.20
N MET A 7 -5.14 4.20 0.84
CA MET A 7 -4.01 4.13 1.76
C MET A 7 -2.83 4.95 1.22
N GLU A 8 -1.77 5.09 2.01
CA GLU A 8 -0.45 5.59 1.59
C GLU A 8 0.49 4.41 1.29
N PRO A 9 0.55 3.92 0.04
CA PRO A 9 1.52 2.89 -0.33
C PRO A 9 2.93 3.47 -0.39
N PHE A 10 3.90 2.63 -0.04
CA PHE A 10 5.32 2.96 -0.22
C PHE A 10 5.68 2.97 -1.71
N SER A 11 6.69 3.78 -2.06
CA SER A 11 7.07 4.02 -3.45
C SER A 11 7.50 2.73 -4.17
N GLU A 12 8.17 1.85 -3.44
CA GLU A 12 8.67 0.55 -3.81
C GLU A 12 7.54 -0.32 -4.37
N THR A 13 6.35 -0.28 -3.75
CA THR A 13 5.18 -1.05 -4.22
C THR A 13 4.77 -0.64 -5.63
N ALA A 14 4.77 0.67 -5.93
CA ALA A 14 4.43 1.17 -7.26
C ALA A 14 5.53 0.88 -8.29
N LEU A 15 6.80 0.98 -7.89
CA LEU A 15 7.96 0.68 -8.74
C LEU A 15 8.02 -0.80 -9.12
N GLU A 16 7.89 -1.71 -8.15
CA GLU A 16 7.85 -3.15 -8.39
C GLU A 16 6.69 -3.56 -9.31
N MET A 17 5.53 -2.94 -9.16
CA MET A 17 4.37 -3.19 -10.01
C MET A 17 4.63 -2.75 -11.46
N LYS A 18 5.25 -1.59 -11.64
CA LYS A 18 5.65 -1.07 -12.96
C LYS A 18 6.67 -1.99 -13.64
N GLU A 19 7.68 -2.45 -12.90
CA GLU A 19 8.69 -3.40 -13.38
C GLU A 19 8.05 -4.75 -13.77
N SER A 20 7.20 -5.29 -12.90
CA SER A 20 6.51 -6.57 -13.12
C SER A 20 5.58 -6.56 -14.33
N LEU A 21 4.92 -5.42 -14.62
CA LEU A 21 4.06 -5.26 -15.79
C LEU A 21 4.82 -4.94 -17.07
N GLN A 22 6.11 -4.60 -16.98
CA GLN A 22 6.90 -4.02 -18.08
C GLN A 22 6.15 -2.86 -18.76
N ASN A 23 5.48 -2.02 -17.97
CA ASN A 23 4.60 -0.97 -18.47
C ASN A 23 4.93 0.37 -17.82
N GLU A 24 5.63 1.23 -18.55
CA GLU A 24 6.01 2.57 -18.11
C GLU A 24 4.82 3.49 -17.77
N LEU A 25 3.62 3.15 -18.26
CA LEU A 25 2.36 3.86 -18.00
C LEU A 25 1.50 3.13 -16.95
N ALA A 26 2.10 2.30 -16.10
CA ALA A 26 1.50 1.73 -14.90
C ALA A 26 1.63 2.71 -13.74
N PHE A 27 0.49 3.18 -13.22
CA PHE A 27 0.42 4.06 -12.05
C PHE A 27 -0.38 3.37 -10.94
N PHE A 28 0.24 3.25 -9.77
CA PHE A 28 -0.37 2.75 -8.55
C PHE A 28 -0.30 3.84 -7.48
N GLY A 29 -1.45 4.43 -7.17
CA GLY A 29 -1.55 5.61 -6.31
C GLY A 29 -2.24 5.35 -4.98
N GLY A 30 -1.86 6.13 -3.97
CA GLY A 30 -2.60 6.22 -2.71
C GLY A 30 -3.80 7.16 -2.77
N TYR A 31 -4.40 7.40 -1.61
CA TYR A 31 -5.47 8.40 -1.37
C TYR A 31 -6.65 8.35 -2.34
N THR A 32 -6.91 7.19 -2.94
CA THR A 32 -7.99 7.04 -3.91
C THR A 32 -9.21 6.47 -3.21
N ASN A 33 -10.34 7.19 -3.28
CA ASN A 33 -11.61 6.83 -2.65
C ASN A 33 -11.58 6.72 -1.12
N GLY A 34 -10.61 7.34 -0.45
CA GLY A 34 -10.56 7.42 1.01
C GLY A 34 -9.14 7.47 1.56
N TYR A 35 -9.06 7.39 2.90
CA TYR A 35 -7.82 7.32 3.65
C TYR A 35 -7.99 6.45 4.88
N ILE A 36 -7.20 5.38 4.99
CA ILE A 36 -7.18 4.48 6.15
C ILE A 36 -5.78 4.29 6.75
N GLY A 37 -4.77 5.07 6.33
CA GLY A 37 -3.40 5.03 6.87
C GLY A 37 -2.36 4.50 5.88
N TYR A 38 -1.18 4.15 6.40
CA TYR A 38 -0.04 3.66 5.63
C TYR A 38 -0.19 2.20 5.21
N LEU A 39 0.39 1.88 4.06
CA LEU A 39 0.59 0.53 3.57
C LEU A 39 2.09 0.28 3.37
N PRO A 40 2.82 -0.13 4.44
CA PRO A 40 4.23 -0.45 4.35
C PRO A 40 4.48 -1.71 3.53
N THR A 41 5.66 -1.81 2.91
CA THR A 41 6.17 -3.08 2.38
C THR A 41 6.53 -4.03 3.52
N LYS A 42 6.62 -5.32 3.22
CA LYS A 42 6.95 -6.35 4.23
C LYS A 42 8.30 -6.07 4.89
N GLU A 43 9.26 -5.63 4.10
CA GLU A 43 10.64 -5.36 4.49
C GLU A 43 10.74 -4.20 5.49
N GLU A 44 9.77 -3.28 5.51
CA GLU A 44 9.79 -2.11 6.39
C GLU A 44 9.30 -2.42 7.82
N TYR A 45 8.60 -3.55 8.02
CA TYR A 45 8.11 -3.92 9.36
C TYR A 45 9.24 -4.17 10.37
N VAL A 46 10.41 -4.64 9.92
CA VAL A 46 11.59 -4.83 10.78
C VAL A 46 12.20 -3.49 11.23
N TYR A 47 12.04 -2.44 10.43
CA TYR A 47 12.53 -1.10 10.77
C TYR A 47 11.54 -0.30 11.62
N GLY A 48 10.25 -0.65 11.55
CA GLY A 48 9.20 -0.02 12.35
C GLY A 48 9.02 1.46 11.99
N GLY A 49 8.92 2.33 12.99
CA GLY A 49 8.94 3.77 12.76
C GLY A 49 7.56 4.40 12.58
N TYR A 50 7.51 5.57 11.93
CA TYR A 50 6.30 6.38 11.92
C TYR A 50 5.17 5.72 11.14
N GLU A 51 5.46 5.25 9.93
CA GLU A 51 4.50 4.69 9.00
C GLU A 51 3.96 3.34 9.49
N VAL A 52 4.79 2.53 10.17
CA VAL A 52 4.45 1.19 10.64
C VAL A 52 3.87 1.21 12.05
N GLU A 53 4.55 1.81 13.02
CA GLU A 53 4.23 1.63 14.45
C GLU A 53 3.46 2.83 15.02
N LEU A 54 3.90 4.06 14.72
CA LEU A 54 3.35 5.24 15.38
C LEU A 54 2.03 5.71 14.74
N SER A 55 1.92 5.66 13.41
CA SER A 55 0.76 6.17 12.69
C SER A 55 -0.55 5.47 13.11
N PRO A 56 -0.61 4.13 13.22
CA PRO A 56 -1.80 3.45 13.73
C PRO A 56 -2.15 3.84 15.18
N VAL A 57 -1.16 4.12 16.03
CA VAL A 57 -1.39 4.54 17.42
C VAL A 57 -1.92 5.97 17.48
N VAL A 58 -1.33 6.88 16.70
CA VAL A 58 -1.66 8.32 16.74
C VAL A 58 -2.97 8.61 16.01
N TYR A 59 -3.17 8.03 14.83
CA TYR A 59 -4.29 8.35 13.93
C TYR A 59 -5.31 7.22 13.81
N GLY A 60 -5.05 6.03 14.36
CA GLY A 60 -5.98 4.90 14.35
C GLY A 60 -7.38 5.23 14.86
N PRO A 61 -7.58 6.04 15.91
CA PRO A 61 -8.92 6.47 16.32
C PRO A 61 -9.71 7.24 15.24
N ALA A 62 -9.02 7.92 14.33
CA ALA A 62 -9.64 8.66 13.23
C ALA A 62 -9.81 7.81 11.96
N THR A 63 -8.87 6.91 11.66
CA THR A 63 -8.90 6.05 10.47
C THR A 63 -9.55 4.68 10.70
N ASN A 64 -9.82 4.35 11.96
CA ASN A 64 -10.23 3.03 12.44
C ASN A 64 -9.16 1.92 12.21
N LEU A 65 -7.93 2.28 11.84
CA LEU A 65 -6.79 1.38 11.70
C LEU A 65 -5.92 1.46 12.98
N LEU A 66 -6.33 0.71 14.01
CA LEU A 66 -5.72 0.76 15.35
C LEU A 66 -4.38 0.03 15.48
N MET A 67 -4.02 -0.74 14.46
CA MET A 67 -2.78 -1.50 14.36
C MET A 67 -2.31 -1.50 12.92
N PRO A 68 -1.00 -1.65 12.65
CA PRO A 68 -0.53 -1.80 11.29
C PRO A 68 -1.22 -2.99 10.60
N PRO A 69 -1.39 -2.95 9.27
CA PRO A 69 -1.83 -4.11 8.50
C PRO A 69 -0.91 -5.31 8.71
N GLU A 70 -1.33 -6.49 8.25
CA GLU A 70 -0.43 -7.64 8.21
C GLU A 70 0.72 -7.36 7.23
N GLU A 71 1.93 -7.86 7.53
CA GLU A 71 3.16 -7.58 6.78
C GLU A 71 3.07 -7.87 5.26
N ASN A 72 2.19 -8.79 4.86
CA ASN A 72 1.99 -9.21 3.46
C ASN A 72 0.83 -8.47 2.76
N THR A 73 0.17 -7.52 3.44
CA THR A 73 -1.02 -6.83 2.90
C THR A 73 -0.70 -6.09 1.61
N ALA A 74 0.46 -5.42 1.53
CA ALA A 74 0.89 -4.70 0.32
C ALA A 74 0.97 -5.64 -0.89
N SER A 75 1.66 -6.77 -0.74
CA SER A 75 1.80 -7.77 -1.79
C SER A 75 0.45 -8.36 -2.22
N LEU A 76 -0.46 -8.62 -1.27
CA LEU A 76 -1.79 -9.15 -1.56
C LEU A 76 -2.63 -8.16 -2.38
N ILE A 77 -2.58 -6.87 -2.03
CA ILE A 77 -3.26 -5.80 -2.77
C ILE A 77 -2.72 -5.73 -4.20
N VAL A 78 -1.39 -5.68 -4.37
CA VAL A 78 -0.77 -5.65 -5.71
C VAL A 78 -1.19 -6.86 -6.54
N GLN A 79 -1.10 -8.07 -5.98
CA GLN A 79 -1.56 -9.29 -6.65
C GLN A 79 -3.02 -9.20 -7.09
N ARG A 80 -3.89 -8.61 -6.25
CA ARG A 80 -5.31 -8.45 -6.58
C ARG A 80 -5.53 -7.45 -7.71
N VAL A 81 -4.80 -6.34 -7.71
CA VAL A 81 -4.85 -5.33 -8.79
C VAL A 81 -4.33 -5.93 -10.09
N MET A 82 -3.17 -6.57 -10.06
CA MET A 82 -2.54 -7.23 -11.21
C MET A 82 -3.46 -8.30 -11.83
N LYS A 83 -4.09 -9.13 -10.99
CA LYS A 83 -5.09 -10.11 -11.43
C LYS A 83 -6.27 -9.45 -12.13
N SER A 84 -6.70 -8.28 -11.67
CA SER A 84 -7.85 -7.56 -12.25
C SER A 84 -7.51 -6.84 -13.55
N TYR A 85 -6.23 -6.50 -13.76
CA TYR A 85 -5.73 -5.91 -15.01
C TYR A 85 -5.63 -6.94 -16.15
N ASN A 86 -5.31 -8.20 -15.83
CA ASN A 86 -5.14 -9.28 -16.82
C ASN A 86 -6.46 -10.03 -17.14
N VAL A 87 -7.62 -9.46 -16.83
CA VAL A 87 -8.95 -10.02 -17.17
C VAL A 87 -9.43 -9.47 -18.51
#